data_AF-A0A651DQF1-F1
#
_entry.id   AF-A0A651DQF1-F1
#
_cell.length_a   1.000
_cell.length_b   1.000
_cell.length_c   1.000
_cell.angle_alpha   90.00
_cell.angle_beta   90.00
_cell.angle_gamma   90.00
#
_symmetry.space_group_name_H-M   'P 1'
#
loop_
_entity.id
_entity.type
_entity.pdbx_description
1 polymer ?
#
loop_
_entity_poly.entity_id
_entity_poly.type
_entity_poly.pdbx_seq_one_letter_code
_entity_poly.pdbx_strand_id
1 'polypeptide(L)' 'WDIHVHTDGGRLSLTQGGCRLTVNDEVIVDAEEREYPGLYAHFAGLIENGRSEVDVAPLRQVADAFLYGHREMAAAFIE' A
#
# COMPACT_ATOMS: atom_id res chain seq x y z
N TRP A 1 -8.08 2.64 -6.82
CA TRP A 1 -6.82 2.37 -6.10
C TRP A 1 -6.70 0.87 -6.03
N ASP A 2 -5.96 0.31 -6.99
CA ASP A 2 -6.04 -1.11 -7.29
C ASP A 2 -4.64 -1.63 -7.57
N ILE A 3 -4.36 -2.83 -7.07
CA ILE A 3 -3.11 -3.55 -7.28
C ILE A 3 -3.49 -4.94 -7.79
N HIS A 4 -2.94 -5.34 -8.93
CA HIS A 4 -3.16 -6.65 -9.52
C HIS A 4 -1.84 -7.42 -9.55
N VAL A 5 -1.89 -8.66 -9.08
CA VAL A 5 -0.75 -9.58 -9.07
C VAL A 5 -1.12 -10.82 -9.87
N HIS A 6 -0.35 -11.11 -10.90
CA HIS A 6 -0.51 -12.31 -11.73
C HIS A 6 0.54 -13.35 -11.34
N THR A 7 0.10 -14.57 -11.08
CA THR A 7 0.97 -15.69 -10.73
C THR A 7 0.62 -16.91 -11.59
N ASP A 8 1.44 -17.95 -11.48
CA ASP A 8 1.17 -19.29 -12.02
C ASP A 8 -0.08 -19.95 -11.40
N GLY A 9 -0.45 -19.54 -10.18
CA GLY A 9 -1.65 -19.97 -9.48
C GLY A 9 -2.91 -19.14 -9.76
N GLY A 10 -2.84 -18.08 -10.58
CA GLY A 10 -3.98 -17.24 -10.94
C GLY A 10 -3.78 -15.75 -10.69
N ARG A 11 -4.88 -14.99 -10.62
CA ARG A 11 -4.85 -13.54 -10.44
C ARG A 11 -5.36 -13.16 -9.05
N LEU A 12 -4.58 -12.34 -8.35
CA LEU A 12 -4.97 -11.65 -7.14
C LEU A 12 -5.25 -10.17 -7.46
N SER A 13 -6.34 -9.63 -6.93
CA SER A 13 -6.67 -8.20 -7.04
C SER A 13 -6.98 -7.61 -5.67
N LEU A 14 -6.20 -6.63 -5.27
CA LEU A 14 -6.49 -5.73 -4.15
C LEU A 14 -7.14 -4.47 -4.72
N THR A 15 -8.32 -4.15 -4.22
CA THR A 15 -9.12 -3.01 -4.68
C THR A 15 -9.59 -2.18 -3.49
N GLN A 16 -10.10 -0.98 -3.75
CA GLN A 16 -10.57 -0.05 -2.70
C GLN A 16 -9.49 0.24 -1.64
N GLY A 17 -8.25 0.49 -2.10
CA GLY A 17 -7.13 0.77 -1.18
C GLY A 17 -6.67 -0.44 -0.36
N GLY A 18 -7.18 -1.64 -0.63
CA GLY A 18 -6.84 -2.87 0.08
C GLY A 18 -7.97 -3.45 0.93
N CYS A 19 -9.11 -2.75 1.06
CA CYS A 19 -10.26 -3.24 1.82
C CYS A 19 -10.93 -4.47 1.19
N ARG A 20 -10.73 -4.68 -0.12
CA ARG A 20 -11.32 -5.79 -0.86
C ARG A 20 -10.27 -6.58 -1.65
N LEU A 21 -10.21 -7.88 -1.39
CA LEU A 21 -9.32 -8.85 -2.02
C LEU A 21 -10.13 -9.88 -2.81
N THR A 22 -9.79 -10.06 -4.09
CA THR A 22 -10.30 -11.17 -4.90
C THR A 22 -9.18 -12.06 -5.43
N VAL A 23 -9.46 -13.35 -5.57
CA VAL A 23 -8.59 -14.34 -6.20
C VAL A 23 -9.39 -15.08 -7.26
N ASN A 24 -8.94 -15.04 -8.52
CA ASN A 24 -9.67 -15.61 -9.66
C ASN A 24 -11.16 -15.19 -9.68
N ASP A 25 -11.39 -13.89 -9.44
CA ASP A 25 -12.71 -13.23 -9.34
C ASP A 25 -13.60 -13.65 -8.16
N GLU A 26 -13.14 -14.55 -7.30
CA GLU A 26 -13.81 -14.90 -6.04
C GLU A 26 -13.40 -13.92 -4.92
N VAL A 27 -14.36 -13.44 -4.14
CA VAL A 27 -14.10 -12.53 -3.01
C VAL A 27 -13.60 -13.32 -1.82
N ILE A 28 -12.37 -13.02 -1.40
CA ILE A 28 -11.74 -13.65 -0.24
C ILE A 28 -11.82 -12.76 0.99
N VAL A 29 -11.66 -11.45 0.80
CA VAL A 29 -11.81 -10.44 1.87
C VAL A 29 -12.66 -9.30 1.34
N ASP A 30 -13.63 -8.91 2.14
CA ASP A 30 -14.42 -7.69 1.98
C ASP A 30 -14.67 -7.17 3.40
N ALA A 31 -13.86 -6.21 3.82
CA ALA A 31 -13.82 -5.75 5.20
C ALA A 31 -13.96 -4.23 5.27
N GLU A 32 -14.56 -3.76 6.37
CA GLU A 32 -14.57 -2.34 6.67
C GLU A 32 -13.16 -1.82 6.92
N GLU A 33 -12.93 -0.57 6.53
CA GLU A 33 -11.67 0.13 6.71
C GLU A 33 -11.40 0.34 8.21
N ARG A 34 -10.34 -0.28 8.73
CA ARG A 34 -9.93 -0.18 10.14
C ARG A 34 -8.44 0.13 10.30
N GLU A 35 -7.87 0.85 9.33
CA GLU A 35 -6.43 1.11 9.26
C GLU A 35 -5.90 1.81 10.51
N TYR A 36 -6.50 2.95 10.90
CA TYR A 36 -6.05 3.71 12.06
C TYR A 36 -6.17 2.95 13.40
N PRO A 37 -7.31 2.30 13.71
CA PRO A 37 -7.39 1.43 14.88
C PRO A 37 -6.31 0.34 14.90
N GLY A 38 -6.02 -0.29 13.76
CA GLY A 38 -4.96 -1.28 13.62
C GLY A 38 -3.57 -0.69 13.88
N LEU A 39 -3.30 0.51 13.35
CA LEU A 39 -2.04 1.22 13.53
C LEU A 39 -1.78 1.56 15.00
N TYR A 40 -2.78 2.04 15.74
CA TYR A 40 -2.61 2.34 17.16
C TYR A 40 -2.47 1.09 18.03
N ALA A 41 -3.18 -0.01 17.70
CA ALA A 41 -3.01 -1.28 18.39
C ALA A 41 -1.58 -1.81 18.24
N HIS A 42 -1.03 -1.75 17.02
CA HIS A 42 0.36 -2.13 16.75
C HIS A 42 1.36 -1.21 17.47
N PHE A 43 1.13 0.10 17.43
CA PHE A 43 1.99 1.09 18.09
C PHE A 43 2.04 0.90 19.60
N ALA A 44 0.90 0.62 20.25
CA ALA A 44 0.86 0.28 21.67
C ALA A 44 1.74 -0.95 21.98
N GLY A 45 1.64 -2.00 21.16
CA GLY A 45 2.50 -3.17 21.28
C GLY A 45 4.01 -2.86 21.12
N LEU A 46 4.37 -1.95 20.20
CA LEU A 46 5.77 -1.52 20.05
C LEU A 46 6.29 -0.78 21.29
N ILE A 47 5.48 0.11 21.88
CA ILE A 47 5.82 0.85 23.10
C ILE A 47 6.04 -0.11 24.27
N GLU A 48 5.09 -1.02 24.50
CA GLU A 48 5.16 -1.99 25.61
C GLU A 48 6.42 -2.86 25.54
N ASN A 49 6.87 -3.18 24.33
CA ASN A 49 8.07 -3.98 24.09
C ASN A 49 9.34 -3.14 23.90
N GLY A 50 9.26 -1.81 24.03
CA GLY A 50 10.40 -0.90 23.84
C GLY A 50 11.05 -0.99 22.46
N ARG A 51 10.26 -1.29 21.42
CA ARG A 51 10.75 -1.45 20.05
C ARG A 51 10.36 -0.28 19.16
N SER A 52 11.09 -0.13 18.06
CA SER A 52 10.72 0.74 16.95
C SER A 52 10.55 -0.09 15.69
N GLU A 53 9.58 0.28 14.87
CA GLU A 53 9.38 -0.28 13.55
C GLU A 53 9.39 0.87 12.55
N VAL A 54 10.38 0.85 11.65
CA VAL A 54 10.61 1.93 10.68
C VAL A 54 10.96 1.28 9.35
N ASP A 55 9.97 1.09 8.49
CA ASP A 55 10.17 0.65 7.12
C ASP A 55 10.19 1.85 6.16
N VAL A 56 11.37 2.15 5.63
CA VAL A 56 11.57 3.24 4.65
C VAL A 56 11.54 2.74 3.20
N ALA A 57 11.26 1.45 2.96
CA ALA A 57 11.26 0.90 1.61
C ALA A 57 10.30 1.62 0.64
N PRO A 58 9.05 1.97 1.01
CA PRO A 58 8.18 2.72 0.12
C PRO A 58 8.74 4.11 -0.22
N LEU A 59 9.26 4.83 0.77
CA LEU A 59 9.85 6.16 0.55
C LEU A 59 11.12 6.08 -0.29
N ARG A 60 11.92 5.03 -0.13
CA ARG A 60 13.10 4.79 -0.96
C ARG A 60 12.72 4.61 -2.43
N GLN A 61 11.66 3.86 -2.74
CA GLN A 61 11.19 3.73 -4.13
C GLN A 61 10.79 5.08 -4.72
N VAL A 62 10.15 5.95 -3.94
CA VAL A 62 9.83 7.32 -4.35
C VAL A 62 11.10 8.13 -4.59
N ALA A 63 12.07 8.07 -3.68
CA ALA A 63 13.35 8.76 -3.84
C ALA A 63 14.10 8.31 -5.10
N ASP A 64 14.13 7.00 -5.37
CA ASP A 64 14.77 6.42 -6.56
C ASP A 64 14.05 6.87 -7.85
N ALA A 65 12.71 6.93 -7.85
CA ALA A 65 11.96 7.44 -8.98
C ALA A 65 12.29 8.92 -9.28
N PHE A 66 12.53 9.74 -8.24
CA PHE A 66 12.94 11.14 -8.41
C PHE A 66 14.41 11.30 -8.80
N LEU A 67 15.26 10.35 -8.41
CA LEU A 67 16.69 10.35 -8.73
C LEU A 67 16.96 9.89 -10.17
N TYR A 68 16.32 8.80 -10.60
CA TYR A 68 16.56 8.16 -11.90
C TYR A 68 15.52 8.47 -12.97
N GLY A 69 14.32 8.91 -12.58
CA GLY A 69 13.20 9.11 -13.50
C GLY A 69 13.46 10.19 -14.54
N HIS A 70 13.05 9.92 -15.78
CA HIS A 70 12.95 10.95 -16.81
C HIS A 70 11.89 11.97 -16.41
N ARG A 71 12.22 13.26 -16.53
CA ARG A 71 11.29 14.35 -16.23
C ARG A 71 10.69 14.88 -17.52
N GLU A 72 9.38 14.69 -17.66
CA GLU A 72 8.58 15.26 -18.74
C GLU A 72 7.70 16.38 -18.18
N MET A 73 7.80 17.58 -18.77
CA MET A 73 7.03 18.74 -18.30
C MET A 73 5.62 18.71 -18.91
N ALA A 74 4.60 18.72 -18.04
CA ALA A 74 3.21 18.88 -18.45
C ALA A 74 2.85 20.39 -18.56
N ALA A 75 1.63 20.66 -19.04
CA ALA A 75 1.06 22.01 -18.98
C ALA A 75 1.02 22.52 -17.53
N ALA A 76 0.99 23.85 -17.37
CA ALA A 76 0.86 24.45 -16.06
C ALA A 76 -0.41 23.95 -15.35
N PHE A 77 -0.26 23.50 -14.11
CA PHE A 77 -1.38 23.24 -13.22
C PHE A 77 -1.98 24.58 -12.78
N ILE A 78 -3.31 24.73 -12.92
CA ILE A 78 -4.07 25.87 -12.38
C ILE A 78 -4.93 25.32 -11.25
N GLU A 79 -4.75 25.90 -10.06
CA GLU A 79 -5.51 25.56 -8.84
C GLU A 79 -6.95 26.06 -8.90
#